data_AF-X1RDS0-F1
#
_entry.id   AF-X1RDS0-F1
#
_cell.length_a   1.000
_cell.length_b   1.000
_cell.length_c   1.000
_cell.angle_alpha   90.00
_cell.angle_beta   90.00
_cell.angle_gamma   90.00
#
_symmetry.space_group_name_H-M   'P 1'
#
loop_
_entity.id
_entity.type
_entity.pdbx_description
1 polymer ?
#
loop_
_entity_poly.entity_id
_entity_poly.type
_entity_poly.pdbx_seq_one_letter_code
_entity_poly.pdbx_strand_id
1 'polypeptide(L)' 'MILELVEIDRPKSLGEKIAEYLARPPQPVLRFYGGFTTEVTNGKRHVLFAIRNG' A
#
# COMPACT_ATOMS: atom_id res chain seq x y z
N MET A 1 3.25 11.31 10.81
CA MET A 1 3.30 10.07 11.62
C MET A 1 4.42 9.21 11.06
N ILE A 2 5.55 9.15 11.75
CA ILE A 2 6.71 8.37 11.32
C ILE A 2 6.59 7.01 12.00
N LEU A 3 6.58 5.91 11.23
CA LEU A 3 6.64 4.55 11.77
C LEU A 3 8.11 4.24 12.06
N GLU A 4 8.49 4.24 13.33
CA GLU A 4 9.78 3.70 13.77
C GLU A 4 9.67 2.16 13.84
N LEU A 5 10.47 1.47 13.03
CA LEU A 5 10.63 0.02 13.11
C LEU A 5 11.52 -0.30 14.31
N VAL A 6 10.90 -0.50 15.47
CA VAL A 6 11.59 -1.03 16.65
C VAL A 6 11.84 -2.52 16.42
N GLU A 7 13.11 -2.94 16.42
CA GLU A 7 13.47 -4.36 16.39
C GLU A 7 12.77 -5.08 17.55
N ILE A 8 11.94 -6.06 17.22
CA ILE A 8 11.26 -6.90 18.21
C ILE A 8 12.20 -8.05 18.58
N ASP A 9 12.66 -8.06 19.82
CA ASP A 9 13.56 -9.08 20.40
C ASP A 9 12.95 -10.50 20.43
N ARG A 10 11.63 -10.64 20.24
CA ARG A 10 10.93 -11.93 20.35
C ARG A 10 10.15 -12.28 19.09
N PRO A 11 10.45 -13.40 18.41
CA PRO A 11 9.75 -13.76 17.19
C PRO A 11 8.25 -13.94 17.47
N LYS A 12 7.41 -13.17 16.76
CA LYS A 12 5.95 -13.31 16.83
C LYS A 12 5.54 -14.71 16.37
N SER A 13 4.68 -15.35 17.16
CA SER A 13 3.95 -16.55 16.78
C SER A 13 3.06 -16.30 15.56
N LEU A 14 2.64 -17.38 14.90
CA LEU A 14 1.72 -17.30 13.77
C LEU A 14 0.41 -16.60 14.16
N GLY A 15 -0.10 -16.87 15.36
CA GLY A 15 -1.32 -16.24 15.88
C GLY A 15 -1.19 -14.73 16.06
N GLU A 16 -0.07 -14.25 16.61
CA GLU A 16 0.19 -12.81 16.78
C GLU A 16 0.28 -12.08 15.44
N LYS A 17 0.88 -12.71 14.42
CA LYS A 17 0.94 -12.15 13.06
C LYS A 17 -0.45 -12.04 12.43
N ILE A 18 -1.30 -13.06 12.62
CA ILE A 18 -2.68 -13.05 12.11
C ILE A 18 -3.51 -11.99 12.84
N ALA A 19 -3.41 -11.92 14.17
CA ALA A 19 -4.12 -10.93 14.98
C ALA A 19 -3.73 -9.49 14.58
N GLU A 20 -2.44 -9.23 14.39
CA GLU A 20 -1.97 -7.94 13.90
C GLU A 20 -2.53 -7.61 12.51
N TYR A 21 -2.51 -8.56 11.58
CA TYR A 21 -3.05 -8.36 10.24
C TYR A 21 -4.54 -8.02 10.25
N LEU A 22 -5.33 -8.72 11.08
CA LEU A 22 -6.77 -8.50 11.22
C LEU A 22 -7.11 -7.20 11.97
N ALA A 23 -6.23 -6.73 12.85
CA ALA A 23 -6.41 -5.48 13.58
C ALA A 23 -6.09 -4.22 12.75
N ARG A 24 -5.53 -4.38 11.54
CA ARG A 24 -5.24 -3.23 10.66
C ARG A 24 -6.57 -2.57 10.24
N PRO A 25 -6.62 -1.23 10.20
CA PRO A 25 -7.76 -0.56 9.59
C PRO A 25 -7.96 -1.09 8.17
N PRO A 26 -9.21 -1.14 7.65
CA PRO A 26 -9.47 -1.54 6.27
C PRO A 26 -8.51 -0.79 5.35
N GLN A 27 -7.59 -1.53 4.72
CA GLN A 27 -6.69 -0.89 3.79
C GLN A 27 -7.55 -0.40 2.62
N PRO A 28 -7.36 0.85 2.16
CA PRO A 28 -8.06 1.31 0.98
C PRO A 28 -7.71 0.33 -0.13
N VAL A 29 -8.70 -0.41 -0.61
CA VAL A 29 -8.52 -1.22 -1.80
C VAL A 29 -8.41 -0.20 -2.91
N LEU A 30 -7.17 0.18 -3.26
CA LEU A 30 -6.90 1.04 -4.41
C LEU A 30 -7.30 0.25 -5.64
N ARG A 31 -8.58 0.34 -5.99
CA ARG A 31 -9.10 -0.26 -7.20
C ARG A 31 -8.71 0.67 -8.33
N PHE A 32 -7.75 0.20 -9.13
CA PHE A 32 -7.40 0.84 -10.38
C PHE A 32 -8.61 0.72 -11.30
N TYR A 33 -9.14 1.86 -11.72
CA TYR A 33 -10.28 1.91 -12.63
C TYR A 33 -9.85 2.67 -13.88
N GLY A 34 -10.20 2.12 -15.05
CA GLY A 34 -9.86 2.71 -16.35
C GLY A 34 -8.59 2.13 -16.98
N GLY A 35 -8.27 2.62 -18.17
CA GLY A 35 -7.08 2.23 -18.91
C GLY A 35 -5.82 2.95 -18.43
N PHE A 36 -4.66 2.38 -18.74
CA PHE A 36 -3.38 3.05 -18.57
C PHE A 36 -3.17 4.02 -19.73
N THR A 37 -2.81 5.26 -19.43
CA THR A 37 -2.41 6.25 -20.44
C THR A 37 -0.94 6.60 -20.23
N THR A 38 -0.28 7.10 -21.27
CA THR A 38 1.12 7.50 -21.18
C THR A 38 1.31 8.93 -21.61
N GLU A 39 2.01 9.72 -20.80
CA GLU A 39 2.34 11.12 -21.07
C GLU A 39 3.86 11.30 -21.07
N VAL A 40 4.39 12.14 -21.96
CA VAL A 40 5.82 12.50 -21.95
C VAL A 40 5.93 13.93 -21.43
N THR A 41 6.50 14.08 -20.23
CA THR A 41 6.78 15.39 -19.63
C THR A 41 8.19 15.41 -19.05
N ASN A 42 8.88 16.55 -19.17
CA ASN A 42 10.30 16.72 -18.79
C ASN A 42 11.24 15.67 -19.43
N GLY A 43 10.97 15.25 -20.66
CA GLY A 43 11.76 14.23 -21.37
C GLY A 43 11.64 12.81 -20.80
N LYS A 44 10.73 12.58 -19.85
CA LYS A 44 10.47 11.27 -19.25
C LYS A 44 9.07 10.79 -19.60
N ARG A 45 8.92 9.48 -19.80
CA ARG A 45 7.63 8.82 -20.00
C ARG A 45 7.00 8.50 -18.65
N HIS A 46 5.79 8.98 -18.44
CA HIS A 46 4.96 8.73 -17.27
C HIS A 46 3.78 7.85 -17.65
N VAL A 47 3.40 6.94 -16.76
CA VAL A 47 2.19 6.13 -16.89
C VAL A 47 1.16 6.71 -15.93
N LEU A 48 0.02 7.13 -16.47
CA LEU A 48 -1.08 7.70 -15.71
C LEU A 48 -2.20 6.66 -15.59
N PHE A 49 -2.78 6.57 -14.40
CA PHE A 49 -3.93 5.72 -14.11
C PHE A 49 -4.83 6.39 -13.09
N ALA A 50 -6.14 6.17 -13.18
CA ALA A 50 -7.10 6.71 -12.23
C ALA A 50 -7.26 5.76 -11.03
N ILE A 51 -7.27 6.34 -9.84
CA ILE A 51 -7.50 5.64 -8.58
C ILE A 51 -8.80 6.15 -7.99
N ARG A 52 -9.69 5.24 -7.57
CA ARG A 52 -10.87 5.57 -6.78
C ARG A 52 -10.71 5.00 -5.38
N ASN A 53 -11.04 5.80 -4.36
CA ASN A 53 -11.21 5.29 -3.00
C ASN A 53 -12.54 4.52 -2.98
N GLY A 54 -12.44 3.21 -2.75
CA GLY A 54 -13.58 2.28 -2.71
C GLY A 54 -14.07 2.04 -1.30
#